data_AF-G5EM12-F1
#
_entry.id   AF-G5EM12-F1
#
_cell.length_a   1.000
_cell.length_b   1.000
_cell.length_c   1.000
_cell.angle_alpha   90.00
_cell.angle_beta   90.00
_cell.angle_gamma   90.00
#
_symmetry.space_group_name_H-M   'P 1'
#
loop_
_entity.id
_entity.type
_entity.pdbx_description
1 polymer ?
#
loop_
_entity_poly.entity_id
_entity_poly.type
_entity_poly.pdbx_seq_one_letter_code
_entity_poly.pdbx_strand_id
1 'polypeptide(L)' 'MTTGAFDFTDHSHRRYNPLTDSWVLVSPHRAKRPWLGQQEAAFKPDIPEY' A
#
# COMPACT_ATOMS: atom_id res chain seq x y z
N MET A 1 30.30 2.72 15.36
CA MET A 1 29.20 3.38 14.62
C MET A 1 28.68 2.39 13.59
N THR A 2 27.83 1.44 13.97
CA THR A 2 27.24 0.47 13.04
C THR A 2 26.08 1.14 12.31
N THR A 3 26.30 1.54 11.07
CA THR A 3 25.22 1.99 10.18
C THR A 3 24.30 0.79 9.94
N GLY A 4 23.09 0.83 10.51
CA GLY A 4 22.08 -0.21 10.26
C GLY A 4 21.77 -0.29 8.77
N ALA A 5 21.76 -1.51 8.22
CA ALA A 5 21.43 -1.73 6.82
C ALA A 5 19.98 -1.31 6.54
N PHE A 6 19.75 -0.74 5.35
CA PHE A 6 18.42 -0.37 4.90
C PHE A 6 17.64 -1.61 4.43
N ASP A 7 16.54 -1.93 5.11
CA ASP A 7 15.55 -2.94 4.70
C ASP A 7 14.28 -2.30 4.10
N PHE A 8 13.88 -2.72 2.90
CA PHE A 8 12.67 -2.24 2.22
C PHE A 8 11.36 -2.69 2.89
N THR A 9 11.39 -3.77 3.66
CA THR A 9 10.20 -4.33 4.31
C THR A 9 9.83 -3.60 5.60
N ASP A 10 10.80 -2.93 6.22
CA ASP A 10 10.63 -2.21 7.48
C ASP A 10 10.66 -0.69 7.29
N HIS A 11 11.58 -0.19 6.46
CA HIS A 11 11.79 1.24 6.28
C HIS A 11 10.92 1.84 5.16
N SER A 12 10.36 3.01 5.45
CA SER A 12 9.62 3.81 4.47
C SER A 12 10.52 4.31 3.34
N HIS A 13 10.04 4.26 2.10
CA HIS A 13 10.80 4.64 0.91
C HIS A 13 9.89 5.08 -0.24
N ARG A 14 10.47 5.49 -1.37
CA ARG A 14 9.71 5.82 -2.59
C ARG A 14 10.13 4.94 -3.76
N ARG A 15 9.17 4.58 -4.61
CA ARG A 15 9.39 3.86 -5.88
C ARG A 15 8.90 4.70 -7.03
N TYR A 16 9.71 4.82 -8.08
CA TYR A 16 9.34 5.53 -9.30
C TYR A 16 8.49 4.63 -10.21
N ASN A 17 7.40 5.19 -10.75
CA ASN A 17 6.56 4.58 -11.77
C ASN A 17 6.83 5.27 -13.12
N PRO A 18 7.54 4.61 -14.07
CA PRO A 18 7.88 5.20 -15.36
C PRO A 18 6.68 5.35 -16.30
N LEU A 19 5.59 4.61 -16.09
CA LEU A 19 4.40 4.70 -16.94
C LEU A 19 3.62 5.99 -16.69
N THR A 20 3.74 6.54 -15.48
CA THR A 20 3.03 7.74 -15.05
C THR A 20 3.98 8.88 -14.68
N ASP A 21 5.28 8.71 -14.94
CA ASP A 21 6.37 9.64 -14.57
C ASP A 21 6.22 10.21 -13.14
N SER A 22 6.02 9.32 -12.17
CA SER A 22 5.67 9.75 -10.81
C SER A 22 6.28 8.86 -9.72
N TRP A 23 6.30 9.36 -8.49
CA TRP A 23 6.84 8.66 -7.34
C TRP A 23 5.74 8.23 -6.39
N VAL A 24 5.81 6.98 -5.93
CA VAL A 24 4.89 6.39 -4.95
C VAL A 24 5.61 6.24 -3.61
N LEU A 25 5.01 6.79 -2.55
CA LEU A 25 5.47 6.56 -1.17
C LEU A 25 5.03 5.17 -0.69
N VAL A 26 5.98 4.40 -0.18
CA VAL A 26 5.77 3.09 0.41
C VAL A 26 6.05 3.18 1.90
N SER A 27 5.01 2.95 2.70
CA SER A 27 5.08 2.89 4.17
C SER A 27 4.61 1.50 4.63
N PRO A 28 5.52 0.52 4.82
CA PRO A 28 5.16 -0.89 5.00
C PRO A 28 4.17 -1.18 6.13
N HIS A 29 4.19 -0.37 7.20
CA HIS A 29 3.41 -0.61 8.42
C HIS A 29 2.07 0.14 8.48
N ARG A 30 1.70 0.88 7.43
CA ARG A 30 0.53 1.79 7.43
C ARG A 30 -0.79 1.09 7.80
N ALA A 31 -0.96 -0.16 7.39
CA ALA A 31 -2.17 -0.94 7.65
C ALA A 31 -2.24 -1.54 9.07
N LYS A 32 -1.14 -1.51 9.85
CA LYS A 32 -1.14 -2.00 11.24
C LYS A 32 -1.94 -1.11 12.19
N ARG A 33 -2.22 0.15 11.79
CA ARG A 33 -3.05 1.05 12.60
C ARG A 33 -4.49 0.54 12.60
N PRO A 34 -5.15 0.39 13.76
CA PRO A 34 -6.52 -0.07 13.81
C PRO A 34 -7.43 0.88 13.02
N TRP A 35 -8.25 0.29 12.14
CA TRP A 35 -9.23 1.02 11.35
C TRP A 35 -10.48 1.26 12.19
N LEU A 36 -10.88 2.54 12.32
CA LEU A 36 -12.09 2.97 13.03
C LEU A 36 -13.04 3.78 12.13
N GLY A 37 -12.77 3.79 10.82
CA GLY A 37 -13.54 4.55 9.85
C GLY A 37 -14.62 3.72 9.15
N GLN A 38 -15.06 4.23 8.01
CA GLN A 38 -16.08 3.63 7.14
C GLN A 38 -15.71 2.22 6.65
N GLN A 39 -16.71 1.34 6.57
CA GLN A 39 -16.58 0.03 5.92
C GLN A 39 -17.46 0.04 4.66
N GLU A 40 -16.84 -0.20 3.50
CA GLU A 40 -17.54 -0.31 2.23
C GLU A 40 -18.36 -1.60 2.16
N ALA A 41 -19.49 -1.56 1.44
CA ALA A 41 -20.25 -2.77 1.14
C ALA A 41 -19.44 -3.69 0.22
N ALA A 42 -19.61 -5.01 0.38
CA ALA A 42 -18.99 -5.97 -0.53
C ALA A 42 -19.48 -5.73 -1.96
N PHE A 43 -18.56 -5.72 -2.92
CA PHE A 43 -18.91 -5.61 -4.33
C PHE A 43 -19.70 -6.85 -4.76
N LYS A 44 -20.92 -6.64 -5.25
CA LYS A 44 -21.72 -7.69 -5.89
C LYS A 44 -21.62 -7.51 -7.41
N PRO A 45 -20.88 -8.35 -8.13
CA PRO A 45 -20.83 -8.27 -9.58
C PRO A 45 -22.23 -8.50 -10.15
N ASP A 46 -22.67 -7.60 -11.01
CA ASP A 46 -23.90 -7.74 -11.80
C ASP A 46 -23.54 -8.47 -13.10
N ILE A 47 -23.52 -9.79 -13.03
CA ILE A 47 -23.27 -10.65 -14.18
C ILE A 47 -24.48 -11.56 -14.41
N PRO A 48 -24.93 -11.75 -15.66
CA PRO A 48 -26.03 -12.66 -15.97
C PRO A 48 -25.61 -14.11 -15.72
N GLU A 49 -26.53 -14.91 -15.18
CA GLU A 49 -26.42 -16.36 -15.12
C GLU A 49 -26.75 -16.92 -16.52
N TYR A 50 -25.89 -17.79 -17.06
CA TYR A 50 -26.04 -18.37 -18.41
C TYR A 50 -27.02 -19.54 -18.41
#